data_AF-A0A1J5RES5-F1
#
_entry.id   AF-A0A1J5RES5-F1
#
_cell.length_a   1.000
_cell.length_b   1.000
_cell.length_c   1.000
_cell.angle_alpha   90.00
_cell.angle_beta   90.00
_cell.angle_gamma   90.00
#
_symmetry.space_group_name_H-M   'P 1'
#
loop_
_entity.id
_entity.type
_entity.pdbx_description
1 polymer ?
#
loop_
_entity_poly.entity_id
_entity_poly.type
_entity_poly.pdbx_seq_one_letter_code
_entity_poly.pdbx_strand_id
1 'polypeptide(L)'
;MIRNSKQQWTPGQQVRVSFLTLVVRAAVATPGDHAPDAYVLANAGGTQLYKFVPHNGLEKISAGDARALLDAVQRHAVDTARAAVECAKAHASLAREIDALLGAC
;
A
#
# COMPACT_ATOMS: atom_id res chain seq x y z
N MET A 1 -16.00 -30.53 -3.84
CA MET A 1 -16.21 -29.09 -3.58
C MET A 1 -14.92 -28.51 -3.00
N ILE A 2 -14.06 -27.92 -3.85
CA ILE A 2 -12.96 -27.11 -3.35
C ILE A 2 -13.61 -25.85 -2.81
N ARG A 3 -13.52 -25.63 -1.49
CA ARG A 3 -13.96 -24.38 -0.90
C ARG A 3 -13.05 -23.30 -1.48
N ASN A 4 -13.60 -22.45 -2.36
CA ASN A 4 -12.97 -21.22 -2.82
C ASN A 4 -12.86 -20.24 -1.64
N SER A 5 -12.09 -20.59 -0.61
CA SER A 5 -11.72 -19.64 0.43
C SER A 5 -10.84 -18.61 -0.25
N LYS A 6 -11.36 -17.38 -0.39
CA LYS A 6 -10.57 -16.24 -0.86
C LYS A 6 -9.32 -16.15 0.01
N GLN A 7 -8.15 -16.10 -0.64
CA GLN A 7 -6.90 -15.92 0.07
C GLN A 7 -6.89 -14.54 0.72
N GLN A 8 -6.38 -14.44 1.95
CA GLN A 8 -6.25 -13.17 2.65
C GLN A 8 -4.88 -12.57 2.33
N TRP A 9 -4.87 -11.36 1.77
CA TRP A 9 -3.66 -10.66 1.34
C TRP A 9 -3.19 -9.63 2.37
N THR A 10 -3.32 -9.94 3.65
CA THR A 10 -2.88 -9.09 4.75
C THR A 10 -1.52 -9.56 5.30
N PRO A 11 -0.64 -8.65 5.78
CA PRO A 11 0.64 -9.04 6.35
C PRO A 11 0.51 -10.13 7.42
N GLY A 12 1.40 -11.12 7.36
CA GLY A 12 1.41 -12.30 8.23
C GLY A 12 0.59 -13.49 7.71
N GLN A 13 -0.31 -13.29 6.74
CA GLN A 13 -1.09 -14.39 6.18
C GLN A 13 -0.27 -15.24 5.21
N GLN A 14 -0.57 -16.54 5.18
CA GLN A 14 -0.05 -17.45 4.18
C GLN A 14 -0.93 -17.43 2.93
N VAL A 15 -0.29 -17.31 1.79
CA VAL A 15 -0.91 -17.31 0.46
C VAL A 15 -0.23 -18.33 -0.43
N ARG A 16 -0.99 -18.90 -1.36
CA ARG A 16 -0.51 -19.80 -2.39
C ARG A 16 -0.50 -19.06 -3.72
N VAL A 17 0.70 -18.88 -4.28
CA VAL A 17 0.91 -18.30 -5.60
C VAL A 17 1.47 -19.41 -6.49
N SER A 18 0.65 -19.91 -7.41
CA SER A 18 0.95 -21.11 -8.20
C SER A 18 1.24 -22.32 -7.28
N PHE A 19 2.45 -22.87 -7.31
CA PHE A 19 2.89 -23.98 -6.47
C PHE A 19 3.60 -23.55 -5.17
N LEU A 20 3.91 -22.26 -5.01
CA LEU A 20 4.61 -21.73 -3.84
C LEU A 20 3.62 -21.34 -2.74
N THR A 21 3.93 -21.73 -1.50
CA THR A 21 3.28 -21.20 -0.29
C THR A 21 4.20 -20.13 0.30
N LEU A 22 3.69 -18.90 0.39
CA LEU A 22 4.43 -17.71 0.79
C LEU A 22 3.68 -16.98 1.90
N VAL A 23 4.41 -16.16 2.66
CA VAL A 23 3.86 -15.29 3.70
C VAL A 23 3.84 -13.86 3.18
N VAL A 24 2.70 -13.19 3.29
CA VAL A 24 2.58 -11.76 2.97
C VAL A 24 3.38 -10.96 3.99
N ARG A 25 4.30 -10.12 3.52
CA ARG A 25 5.09 -9.23 4.37
C ARG A 25 4.60 -7.78 4.29
N ALA A 26 4.22 -7.34 3.10
CA ALA A 26 3.64 -6.01 2.89
C ALA A 26 2.75 -5.98 1.65
N ALA A 27 1.75 -5.11 1.70
CA ALA A 27 1.09 -4.58 0.51
C ALA A 27 1.78 -3.27 0.13
N VAL A 28 2.06 -3.10 -1.16
CA VAL A 28 2.79 -1.99 -1.74
C VAL A 28 1.83 -1.34 -2.73
N ALA A 29 1.17 -0.28 -2.29
CA ALA A 29 0.29 0.49 -3.16
C ALA A 29 1.10 1.09 -4.31
N THR A 30 0.55 1.04 -5.52
CA THR A 30 1.11 1.69 -6.71
C THR A 30 0.21 2.85 -7.14
N PRO A 31 0.25 3.99 -6.40
CA PRO A 31 -0.61 5.11 -6.69
C PRO A 31 -0.17 5.82 -7.97
N GLY A 32 -1.11 6.05 -8.89
CA GLY A 32 -0.91 6.89 -10.08
C GLY A 32 -0.44 6.17 -11.35
N ASP A 33 -0.14 4.87 -11.31
CA ASP A 33 0.22 4.08 -12.50
C ASP A 33 -0.93 3.18 -13.01
N HIS A 34 -2.09 3.22 -12.33
CA HIS A 34 -3.26 2.36 -12.56
C HIS A 34 -2.95 0.85 -12.52
N ALA A 35 -1.78 0.47 -11.99
CA ALA A 35 -1.41 -0.93 -11.82
C ALA A 35 -2.06 -1.50 -10.55
N PRO A 36 -2.29 -2.82 -10.50
CA PRO A 36 -2.71 -3.48 -9.27
C PRO A 36 -1.61 -3.38 -8.19
N ASP A 37 -2.02 -3.26 -6.93
CA ASP A 37 -1.10 -3.26 -5.79
C ASP A 37 -0.12 -4.43 -5.85
N ALA A 38 1.15 -4.12 -5.58
CA ALA A 38 2.19 -5.12 -5.45
C ALA A 38 2.22 -5.70 -4.03
N TYR A 39 2.73 -6.90 -3.89
CA TYR A 39 2.92 -7.56 -2.60
C TYR A 39 4.35 -8.00 -2.45
N VAL A 40 4.94 -7.69 -1.29
CA VAL A 40 6.19 -8.32 -0.87
C VAL A 40 5.84 -9.59 -0.11
N LEU A 41 6.30 -10.72 -0.62
CA LEU A 41 6.09 -12.04 -0.06
C LEU A 41 7.42 -12.65 0.38
N ALA A 42 7.38 -13.56 1.34
CA ALA A 42 8.54 -14.34 1.76
C ALA A 42 8.22 -15.84 1.76
N ASN A 43 9.22 -16.70 1.55
CA ASN A 43 9.06 -18.10 1.88
C ASN A 43 8.89 -18.29 3.40
N ALA A 44 8.44 -19.48 3.84
CA ALA A 44 8.21 -19.76 5.26
C ALA A 44 9.44 -19.50 6.15
N GLY A 45 10.65 -19.76 5.63
CA GLY A 45 11.90 -19.51 6.34
C GLY A 45 12.40 -18.05 6.33
N GLY A 46 11.74 -17.16 5.58
CA GLY A 46 12.16 -15.75 5.47
C GLY A 46 13.50 -15.53 4.73
N THR A 47 14.03 -16.55 4.06
CA THR A 47 15.33 -16.49 3.37
C THR A 47 15.21 -16.03 1.92
N GLN A 48 14.01 -16.07 1.35
CA GLN A 48 13.73 -15.67 -0.02
C GLN A 48 12.57 -14.69 -0.04
N LEU A 49 12.74 -13.60 -0.78
CA LEU A 49 11.74 -12.57 -0.96
C LEU A 49 11.24 -12.58 -2.41
N TYR A 50 9.98 -12.21 -2.56
CA TYR A 50 9.30 -12.15 -3.84
C TYR A 50 8.45 -10.88 -3.94
N LYS A 51 8.36 -10.33 -5.14
CA LYS A 51 7.36 -9.34 -5.53
C LYS A 51 6.27 -10.08 -6.30
N PHE A 52 5.02 -9.95 -5.85
CA PHE A 52 3.87 -10.43 -6.58
C PHE A 52 3.02 -9.25 -7.03
N VAL A 53 2.63 -9.22 -8.29
CA VAL A 53 1.66 -8.25 -8.83
C VAL A 53 0.57 -9.05 -9.52
N PRO A 54 -0.72 -8.89 -9.13
CA PRO A 54 -1.83 -9.54 -9.80
C PRO A 54 -1.75 -9.35 -11.33
N HIS A 55 -2.00 -10.42 -12.08
CA HIS A 55 -1.88 -10.48 -13.56
C HIS A 55 -0.47 -10.33 -14.13
N ASN A 56 0.48 -9.75 -13.40
CA ASN A 56 1.86 -9.53 -13.87
C ASN A 56 2.84 -10.60 -13.33
N GLY A 57 2.42 -11.41 -12.35
CA GLY A 57 3.14 -12.59 -11.91
C GLY A 57 3.98 -12.39 -10.66
N LEU A 58 4.86 -13.37 -10.42
CA LEU A 58 5.70 -13.47 -9.23
C LEU A 58 7.18 -13.46 -9.64
N GLU A 59 7.94 -12.56 -9.03
CA GLU A 59 9.36 -12.39 -9.27
C GLU A 59 10.13 -12.53 -7.96
N LYS A 60 11.26 -13.24 -7.95
CA LYS A 60 12.16 -13.28 -6.80
C LYS A 60 12.96 -11.98 -6.77
N ILE A 61 13.03 -11.33 -5.61
CA ILE A 61 13.69 -10.04 -5.43
C ILE A 61 14.77 -10.12 -4.35
N SER A 62 15.74 -9.20 -4.39
CA SER A 62 16.71 -9.06 -3.31
C SER A 62 16.13 -8.32 -2.10
N ALA A 63 16.83 -8.36 -0.97
CA ALA A 63 16.48 -7.56 0.19
C ALA A 63 16.57 -6.04 -0.10
N GLY A 64 17.52 -5.63 -0.96
CA GLY A 64 17.66 -4.24 -1.39
C GLY A 64 16.46 -3.77 -2.20
N ASP A 65 16.00 -4.59 -3.15
CA ASP A 65 14.82 -4.27 -3.97
C ASP A 65 13.54 -4.20 -3.12
N ALA A 66 13.36 -5.17 -2.21
CA ALA A 66 12.24 -5.17 -1.28
C ALA A 66 12.25 -3.90 -0.42
N ARG A 67 13.43 -3.48 0.06
CA ARG A 67 13.58 -2.25 0.84
C ARG A 67 13.25 -1.01 0.02
N ALA A 68 13.75 -0.93 -1.20
CA ALA A 68 13.47 0.19 -2.11
C ALA A 68 11.98 0.36 -2.41
N LEU A 69 11.26 -0.75 -2.61
CA LEU A 69 9.80 -0.75 -2.79
C LEU A 69 9.08 -0.17 -1.56
N LEU A 70 9.45 -0.63 -0.36
CA LEU A 70 8.83 -0.16 0.88
C LEU A 70 9.14 1.31 1.15
N ASP A 71 10.37 1.76 0.92
CA ASP A 71 10.76 3.15 1.10
C ASP A 71 10.01 4.07 0.11
N ALA A 72 9.74 3.62 -1.11
CA ALA A 72 8.94 4.37 -2.08
C ALA A 72 7.48 4.58 -1.62
N VAL A 73 6.85 3.52 -1.12
CA VAL A 73 5.50 3.60 -0.54
C VAL A 73 5.47 4.53 0.67
N GLN A 74 6.47 4.41 1.55
CA GLN A 74 6.57 5.27 2.72
C GLN A 74 6.69 6.74 2.32
N ARG A 75 7.52 7.09 1.33
CA ARG A 75 7.64 8.46 0.82
C ARG A 75 6.30 8.99 0.31
N HIS A 76 5.62 8.22 -0.53
CA HIS A 76 4.31 8.63 -1.06
C HIS A 76 3.25 8.80 0.05
N ALA A 77 3.24 7.92 1.04
CA ALA A 77 2.34 8.04 2.19
C ALA A 77 2.61 9.33 3.00
N VAL A 78 3.88 9.70 3.18
CA VAL A 78 4.26 10.95 3.84
C VAL A 78 3.82 12.16 3.02
N ASP A 79 4.02 12.14 1.70
CA ASP A 79 3.63 13.25 0.81
C ASP A 79 2.12 13.46 0.77
N THR A 80 1.35 12.37 0.67
CA THR A 80 -0.11 12.41 0.71
C THR A 80 -0.65 12.88 2.06
N ALA A 81 -0.07 12.42 3.17
CA ALA A 81 -0.43 12.90 4.50
C ALA A 81 -0.15 14.40 4.65
N ARG A 82 1.00 14.88 4.16
CA ARG A 82 1.34 16.30 4.15
C ARG A 82 0.33 17.11 3.34
N ALA A 83 0.00 16.67 2.13
CA ALA A 83 -0.99 17.34 1.28
C ALA A 83 -2.38 17.40 1.94
N ALA A 84 -2.81 16.31 2.58
CA ALA A 84 -4.09 16.26 3.30
C ALA A 84 -4.13 17.26 4.47
N VAL A 85 -3.03 17.36 5.24
CA VAL A 85 -2.91 18.32 6.35
C VAL A 85 -2.98 19.76 5.84
N GLU A 86 -2.30 20.10 4.75
CA GLU A 86 -2.36 21.46 4.18
C GLU A 86 -3.75 21.79 3.63
N CYS A 87 -4.41 20.83 2.97
CA CYS A 87 -5.80 20.99 2.52
C CYS A 87 -6.75 21.25 3.70
N ALA A 88 -6.61 20.50 4.80
CA ALA A 88 -7.41 20.68 6.01
C ALA A 88 -7.19 22.07 6.64
N LYS A 89 -5.95 22.57 6.67
CA LYS A 89 -5.65 23.93 7.15
C LYS A 89 -6.31 25.01 6.28
N ALA A 90 -6.25 24.84 4.96
CA ALA A 90 -6.88 25.78 4.02
C ALA A 90 -8.40 25.81 4.21
N HIS A 91 -9.04 24.64 4.32
CA HIS A 91 -10.47 24.54 4.63
C HIS A 91 -10.82 25.20 5.97
N ALA A 92 -10.00 25.02 7.01
CA ALA A 92 -10.21 25.66 8.30
C ALA A 92 -10.02 27.19 8.27
N SER A 93 -9.19 27.72 7.36
CA SER A 93 -9.12 29.17 7.11
C SER A 93 -10.40 29.66 6.45
N LEU A 94 -10.82 29.01 5.38
CA LEU A 94 -12.01 29.38 4.63
C LEU A 94 -13.27 29.32 5.50
N ALA A 95 -13.41 28.30 6.36
CA ALA A 95 -14.52 28.20 7.30
C ALA A 95 -14.58 29.42 8.24
N ARG A 96 -13.44 29.85 8.80
CA ARG A 96 -13.36 31.04 9.66
C ARG A 96 -13.71 32.33 8.90
N GLU A 97 -13.31 32.44 7.63
CA GLU A 97 -13.65 33.57 6.77
C GLU A 97 -15.16 33.62 6.51
N ILE A 98 -15.79 32.48 6.22
CA ILE A 98 -17.24 32.36 6.05
C ILE A 98 -17.98 32.77 7.34
N ASP A 99 -17.55 32.24 8.49
CA ASP A 99 -18.16 32.58 9.79
C ASP A 99 -18.07 34.09 10.09
N ALA A 100 -16.94 34.72 9.76
CA ALA A 100 -16.75 36.15 9.93
C ALA A 100 -17.68 36.98 9.04
N LEU A 101 -17.94 36.54 7.79
CA LEU A 101 -18.89 37.20 6.89
C LEU A 101 -20.33 37.08 7.39
N LEU A 102 -20.71 35.91 7.91
CA LEU A 102 -22.05 35.68 8.44
C LEU A 102 -22.34 36.45 9.73
N GLY A 103 -21.33 36.66 10.58
CA GLY A 103 -21.47 37.43 11.83
C GLY A 103 -21.45 38.96 11.66
N ALA A 104 -21.16 39.46 10.47
CA ALA A 104 -21.15 40.90 10.15
C ALA A 104 -22.47 41.41 9.55
N CYS A 105 -23.44 40.52 9.30
CA CYS A 105 -24.80 40.79 8.84
C CYS A 105 -25.77 40.83 10.03
#